data_AF-A0A392P9F3-F1
#
_entry.id   AF-A0A392P9F3-F1
#
_cell.length_a   1.000
_cell.length_b   1.000
_cell.length_c   1.000
_cell.angle_alpha   90.00
_cell.angle_beta   90.00
_cell.angle_gamma   90.00
#
_symmetry.space_group_name_H-M   'P 1'
#
loop_
_entity.id
_entity.type
_entity.pdbx_description
1 polymer ?
#
loop_
_entity_poly.entity_id
_entity_poly.type
_entity_poly.pdbx_seq_one_letter_code
_entity_poly.pdbx_strand_id
1 'polypeptide(L)'
;MLLINFPLSQGDALLVEVQDSKKAVHGEARIPISYLNDNPSDRIRWWPINHDDNECVGKIQLSIGSTMTSDDNNHIKSAPVVETQAYDIVLEGAMRAQRFHSRNLRLNGTWKWLLDAFADYYGVSSSYSK
;
A
#
# COMPACT_ATOMS: atom_id res chain seq x y z
N MET A 1 18.58 -9.72 -10.38
CA MET A 1 17.74 -8.64 -9.84
C MET A 1 16.47 -9.26 -9.30
N LEU A 2 15.93 -8.77 -8.19
CA LEU A 2 14.63 -9.22 -7.69
C LEU A 2 13.57 -8.19 -8.05
N LEU A 3 12.44 -8.64 -8.58
CA LEU A 3 11.24 -7.83 -8.77
C LEU A 3 10.20 -8.28 -7.74
N ILE A 4 9.57 -7.33 -7.05
CA ILE A 4 8.59 -7.61 -6.00
C ILE A 4 7.24 -7.04 -6.42
N ASN A 5 6.25 -7.92 -6.60
CA ASN A 5 4.87 -7.52 -6.87
C ASN A 5 4.03 -7.66 -5.60
N PHE A 6 3.48 -6.54 -5.15
CA PHE A 6 2.70 -6.47 -3.92
C PHE A 6 1.28 -7.02 -4.10
N PRO A 7 0.74 -7.72 -3.09
CA PRO A 7 -0.62 -8.24 -3.11
C PRO A 7 -1.65 -7.11 -3.21
N LEU A 8 -2.75 -7.35 -3.92
CA LEU A 8 -3.88 -6.42 -4.00
C LEU A 8 -4.96 -6.68 -2.94
N SER A 9 -4.96 -7.87 -2.33
CA SER A 9 -5.95 -8.26 -1.32
C SER A 9 -5.37 -9.24 -0.27
N GLN A 10 -6.10 -9.44 0.83
CA GLN A 10 -5.67 -10.32 1.93
C GLN A 10 -5.63 -11.81 1.54
N GLY A 11 -6.34 -12.22 0.49
CA GLY A 11 -6.30 -13.57 -0.08
C GLY A 11 -5.20 -13.79 -1.12
N ASP A 12 -4.37 -12.78 -1.37
CA ASP A 12 -3.36 -12.80 -2.42
C ASP A 12 -2.01 -13.33 -1.91
N ALA A 13 -0.97 -13.26 -2.75
CA ALA A 13 0.40 -13.59 -2.40
C ALA A 13 1.36 -12.47 -2.81
N LEU A 14 2.40 -12.25 -2.00
CA LEU A 14 3.56 -11.47 -2.42
C LEU A 14 4.34 -12.32 -3.43
N LEU A 15 4.55 -11.77 -4.63
CA LEU A 15 5.31 -12.44 -5.68
C LEU A 15 6.72 -11.85 -5.73
N VAL A 16 7.72 -12.72 -5.72
CA VAL A 16 9.12 -12.34 -5.84
C VAL A 16 9.71 -13.05 -7.05
N GLU A 17 9.94 -12.30 -8.12
CA GLU A 17 10.55 -12.82 -9.34
C GLU A 17 12.08 -12.64 -9.29
N VAL A 18 12.78 -13.67 -9.76
CA VAL A 18 14.23 -13.64 -9.97
C VAL A 18 14.49 -13.36 -11.43
N GLN A 19 15.08 -12.20 -11.71
CA GLN A 19 15.41 -11.77 -13.07
C GLN A 19 16.92 -11.70 -13.28
N ASP A 20 17.39 -11.98 -14.49
CA ASP A 20 18.79 -11.71 -14.86
C ASP A 20 19.04 -10.23 -15.23
N SER A 21 20.27 -9.93 -15.66
CA SER A 21 20.65 -8.58 -16.10
C SER A 21 19.93 -8.10 -17.36
N LYS A 22 19.31 -9.01 -18.12
CA LYS A 22 18.51 -8.73 -19.32
C LYS A 22 17.01 -8.69 -19.02
N LYS A 23 16.61 -8.77 -17.74
CA LYS A 23 15.22 -8.85 -17.25
C LYS A 23 14.48 -10.14 -17.66
N ALA A 24 15.18 -11.19 -18.05
CA ALA A 24 14.53 -12.49 -18.24
C ALA A 24 14.22 -13.11 -16.88
N VAL A 25 13.01 -13.68 -16.72
CA VAL A 25 12.55 -14.31 -15.49
C VAL A 25 13.09 -15.74 -15.42
N HIS A 26 13.81 -16.05 -14.34
CA HIS A 26 14.37 -17.38 -14.06
C HIS A 26 13.52 -18.17 -13.07
N GLY A 27 12.56 -17.52 -12.41
CA GLY A 27 11.57 -18.15 -11.56
C GLY A 27 10.92 -17.18 -10.58
N GLU A 28 9.89 -17.65 -9.90
CA GLU A 28 9.07 -16.88 -8.97
C GLU A 28 8.92 -17.62 -7.64
N ALA A 29 9.03 -16.88 -6.54
CA ALA A 29 8.59 -17.34 -5.23
C ALA A 29 7.23 -16.71 -4.89
N ARG A 30 6.27 -17.55 -4.47
CA ARG A 30 4.94 -17.14 -4.03
C ARG A 30 4.83 -17.22 -2.51
N ILE A 31 4.60 -16.08 -1.87
CA ILE A 31 4.47 -15.98 -0.42
C ILE A 31 3.05 -15.56 -0.07
N PRO A 32 2.18 -16.49 0.37
CA PRO A 32 0.82 -16.15 0.75
C PRO A 32 0.82 -15.20 1.95
N ILE A 33 -0.09 -14.22 1.95
CA ILE A 33 -0.15 -13.19 3.00
C ILE A 33 -0.43 -13.79 4.39
N SER A 34 -1.07 -14.96 4.46
CA SER A 34 -1.27 -15.72 5.70
C SER A 34 0.03 -16.12 6.41
N TYR A 35 1.17 -16.17 5.70
CA TYR A 35 2.48 -16.46 6.29
C TYR A 35 3.21 -15.22 6.81
N LEU A 36 2.69 -14.02 6.52
CA LEU A 36 3.22 -12.75 7.02
C LEU A 36 2.68 -12.46 8.43
N ASN A 37 2.93 -13.39 9.36
CA ASN A 37 2.59 -13.21 10.77
C ASN A 37 3.64 -12.33 11.47
N ASP A 38 3.22 -11.54 12.45
CA ASP A 38 4.03 -10.57 13.17
C ASP A 38 4.93 -11.21 14.26
N ASN A 39 5.12 -12.53 14.20
CA ASN A 39 5.96 -13.24 15.17
C ASN A 39 7.45 -13.03 14.87
N PRO A 40 8.20 -12.32 15.73
CA PRO A 40 9.60 -11.97 15.46
C PRO A 40 10.54 -13.17 15.44
N SER A 41 10.12 -14.31 16.01
CA SER A 41 10.95 -15.53 16.08
C SER A 41 11.00 -16.33 14.77
N ASP A 42 10.12 -16.04 13.80
CA ASP A 42 9.95 -16.83 12.57
C ASP A 42 10.01 -15.97 11.30
N ARG A 43 10.72 -14.83 11.40
CA ARG A 43 10.76 -13.77 10.39
C ARG A 43 11.55 -14.16 9.14
N ILE A 44 12.51 -15.07 9.27
CA ILE A 44 13.38 -15.54 8.17
C ILE A 44 12.93 -16.93 7.73
N ARG A 45 12.44 -17.06 6.48
CA ARG A 45 12.02 -18.35 5.91
C ARG A 45 12.59 -18.58 4.51
N TRP A 46 12.76 -19.85 4.17
CA TRP A 46 13.11 -20.29 2.81
C TRP A 46 11.85 -20.53 1.99
N TRP A 47 11.78 -19.91 0.83
CA TRP A 47 10.69 -20.04 -0.13
C TRP A 47 11.18 -20.73 -1.40
N PRO A 48 10.44 -21.72 -1.94
CA PRO A 48 10.79 -22.32 -3.22
C PRO A 48 10.65 -21.28 -4.34
N ILE A 49 11.60 -21.30 -5.27
CA ILE A 49 11.50 -20.59 -6.53
C ILE A 49 11.02 -21.61 -7.56
N ASN A 50 9.86 -21.37 -8.15
CA ASN A 50 9.28 -22.21 -9.19
C ASN A 50 9.40 -21.52 -10.55
N HIS A 51 9.64 -22.29 -11.61
CA HIS A 51 9.54 -21.80 -12.99
C HIS A 51 8.13 -22.04 -13.55
N ASP A 52 7.84 -21.56 -14.77
CA ASP A 52 6.48 -21.59 -15.37
C ASP A 52 5.82 -22.98 -15.39
N ASP A 53 6.62 -24.05 -15.48
CA ASP A 53 6.16 -25.45 -15.43
C ASP A 53 5.95 -25.98 -14.00
N ASN A 54 5.92 -25.10 -13.01
CA ASN A 54 5.83 -25.42 -11.59
C ASN A 54 7.00 -26.27 -11.06
N GLU A 55 8.11 -26.29 -11.80
CA GLU A 55 9.36 -26.95 -11.39
C GLU A 55 10.10 -26.10 -10.36
N CYS A 56 10.47 -26.70 -9.23
CA CYS A 56 11.26 -26.04 -8.20
C CYS A 56 12.73 -25.92 -8.64
N VAL A 57 13.10 -24.77 -9.16
CA VAL A 57 14.44 -24.46 -9.69
C VAL A 57 15.41 -23.91 -8.64
N GLY A 58 14.91 -23.58 -7.44
CA GLY A 58 15.75 -23.09 -6.36
C GLY A 58 14.99 -22.74 -5.10
N LYS A 59 15.67 -22.08 -4.17
CA LYS A 59 15.08 -21.53 -2.95
C LYS A 59 15.68 -20.16 -2.66
N ILE A 60 14.86 -19.25 -2.12
CA ILE A 60 15.27 -17.93 -1.67
C ILE A 60 14.98 -17.78 -0.19
N GLN A 61 15.92 -17.21 0.56
CA GLN A 61 15.71 -16.87 1.96
C GLN A 61 15.22 -15.44 2.06
N LEU A 62 14.05 -15.23 2.65
CA LEU A 62 13.45 -13.90 2.82
C LEU A 62 13.18 -13.64 4.29
N SER A 63 13.49 -12.41 4.71
CA SER A 63 13.06 -11.86 6.01
C SER A 63 11.95 -10.86 5.75
N ILE A 64 10.71 -11.21 6.09
CA ILE A 64 9.55 -10.36 5.80
C ILE A 64 8.92 -9.95 7.12
N GLY A 65 8.87 -8.65 7.40
CA GLY A 65 8.07 -8.10 8.49
C GLY A 65 6.89 -7.34 7.89
N SER A 66 5.70 -7.60 8.41
CA SER A 66 4.49 -6.90 8.04
C SER A 66 4.04 -6.03 9.20
N THR A 67 4.18 -4.72 9.08
CA THR A 67 3.52 -3.81 10.03
C THR A 67 2.11 -3.59 9.54
N MET A 68 1.20 -4.49 9.89
CA MET A 68 -0.23 -4.23 9.74
C MET A 68 -0.57 -3.14 10.75
N THR A 69 -0.95 -1.95 10.30
CA THR A 69 -1.65 -0.99 11.16
C THR A 69 -3.04 -1.59 11.41
N SER A 70 -3.13 -2.59 12.28
CA SER A 70 -4.40 -3.08 12.79
C SER A 70 -5.01 -1.92 13.56
N ASP A 71 -6.08 -1.36 13.01
CA ASP A 71 -6.85 -0.24 13.55
C ASP A 71 -7.53 -0.56 14.90
N ASP A 72 -7.34 -1.78 15.43
CA ASP A 72 -7.82 -2.13 16.75
C ASP A 72 -6.75 -1.86 17.81
N ASN A 73 -6.78 -0.61 18.26
CA ASN A 73 -6.49 -0.23 19.63
C ASN A 73 -5.00 -0.33 20.01
N ASN A 74 -4.18 0.56 19.46
CA ASN A 74 -3.12 1.22 20.22
C ASN A 74 -2.69 2.49 19.52
N HIS A 75 -2.57 3.56 20.30
CA HIS A 75 -1.97 4.86 20.02
C HIS A 75 -0.53 4.78 19.47
N ILE A 76 -0.30 4.08 18.36
CA ILE A 76 0.87 4.30 17.54
C ILE A 76 0.49 5.48 16.67
N LYS A 77 1.16 6.60 16.94
CA LYS A 77 1.21 7.78 16.09
C LYS A 77 1.75 7.35 14.72
N SER A 78 0.93 6.68 13.90
CA SER A 78 1.03 6.79 12.45
C SER A 78 0.96 8.28 12.21
N ALA A 79 2.07 8.86 11.76
CA ALA A 79 2.19 10.28 11.69
C ALA A 79 1.01 10.81 10.85
N PRO A 80 0.22 11.78 11.35
CA PRO A 80 -0.90 12.39 10.60
C PRO A 80 -0.49 12.89 9.21
N VAL A 81 0.82 13.04 9.00
CA VAL A 81 1.50 13.51 7.79
C VAL A 81 1.06 12.78 6.52
N VAL A 82 0.84 11.46 6.53
CA VAL A 82 0.52 10.71 5.29
C VAL A 82 -0.93 10.95 4.87
N GLU A 83 -1.86 10.97 5.82
CA GLU A 83 -3.30 11.12 5.56
C GLU A 83 -3.65 12.57 5.22
N THR A 84 -3.08 13.56 5.93
CA THR A 84 -3.27 14.97 5.58
C THR A 84 -2.66 15.31 4.23
N GLN A 85 -1.51 14.72 3.88
CA GLN A 85 -0.89 14.94 2.58
C GLN A 85 -1.74 14.39 1.43
N ALA A 86 -2.37 13.23 1.61
CA ALA A 86 -3.28 12.69 0.61
C ALA A 86 -4.54 13.57 0.46
N TYR A 87 -5.10 14.05 1.57
CA TYR A 87 -6.19 15.02 1.56
C TYR A 87 -5.80 16.32 0.84
N ASP A 88 -4.61 16.86 1.10
CA ASP A 88 -4.10 18.08 0.47
C ASP A 88 -4.00 17.94 -1.05
N ILE A 89 -3.59 16.78 -1.56
CA ILE A 89 -3.52 16.50 -3.01
C ILE A 89 -4.92 16.49 -3.63
N VAL A 90 -5.89 15.84 -2.99
CA VAL A 90 -7.29 15.81 -3.47
C VAL A 90 -7.90 17.22 -3.43
N LEU A 91 -7.63 17.97 -2.36
CA LEU A 91 -8.06 19.35 -2.19
C LEU A 91 -7.45 20.27 -3.26
N GLU A 92 -6.15 20.14 -3.52
CA GLU A 92 -5.44 20.89 -4.56
C GLU A 92 -6.01 20.57 -5.96
N GLY A 93 -6.30 19.30 -6.23
CA GLY A 93 -6.97 18.87 -7.46
C GLY A 93 -8.35 19.50 -7.63
N ALA A 94 -9.15 19.49 -6.57
CA ALA A 94 -10.47 20.12 -6.55
C ALA A 94 -10.40 21.64 -6.76
N MET A 95 -9.44 22.30 -6.11
CA MET A 95 -9.19 23.75 -6.26
C MET A 95 -8.82 24.11 -7.70
N ARG A 96 -7.93 23.33 -8.33
CA ARG A 96 -7.54 23.54 -9.74
C ARG A 96 -8.71 23.31 -10.69
N ALA A 97 -9.47 22.24 -10.47
CA ALA A 97 -10.62 21.89 -11.32
C ALA A 97 -11.73 22.94 -11.27
N GLN A 98 -11.96 23.55 -10.10
CA GLN A 98 -13.01 24.57 -9.91
C GLN A 98 -12.55 26.00 -10.16
N ARG A 99 -11.30 26.20 -10.65
CA ARG A 99 -10.70 27.53 -10.80
C ARG A 99 -10.83 28.33 -9.49
N PHE A 100 -10.34 27.74 -8.41
CA PHE A 100 -10.30 28.37 -7.10
C PHE A 100 -9.39 29.61 -7.14
N HIS A 101 -9.92 30.74 -6.70
CA HIS A 101 -9.19 32.01 -6.64
C HIS A 101 -9.66 32.77 -5.40
N SER A 102 -8.93 33.80 -4.99
CA SER A 102 -9.24 34.60 -3.79
C SER A 102 -10.66 35.21 -3.73
N ARG A 103 -11.38 35.29 -4.87
CA ARG A 103 -12.77 35.75 -4.96
C ARG A 103 -13.81 34.62 -4.98
N ASN A 104 -13.40 33.36 -5.10
CA ASN A 104 -14.28 32.19 -5.08
C ASN A 104 -13.66 31.09 -4.20
N LEU A 105 -13.90 31.24 -2.90
CA LEU A 105 -13.39 30.35 -1.85
C LEU A 105 -14.29 29.13 -1.60
N ARG A 106 -15.25 28.86 -2.49
CA ARG A 106 -16.26 27.82 -2.28
C ARG A 106 -15.96 26.61 -3.15
N LEU A 107 -15.68 25.48 -2.51
CA LEU A 107 -15.71 24.16 -3.14
C LEU A 107 -17.17 23.70 -3.24
N ASN A 108 -17.71 23.72 -4.45
CA ASN A 108 -19.10 23.33 -4.72
C ASN A 108 -19.16 22.16 -5.71
N GLY A 109 -20.26 21.40 -5.67
CA GLY A 109 -20.51 20.31 -6.63
C GLY A 109 -19.75 19.02 -6.32
N THR A 110 -19.44 18.25 -7.36
CA THR A 110 -18.99 16.84 -7.30
C THR A 110 -17.75 16.61 -6.43
N TRP A 111 -16.85 17.60 -6.32
CA TRP A 111 -15.63 17.49 -5.52
C TRP A 111 -15.85 17.60 -4.02
N LYS A 112 -16.93 18.27 -3.57
CA LYS A 112 -17.24 18.40 -2.14
C LYS A 112 -17.57 17.03 -1.55
N TRP A 113 -18.45 16.29 -2.23
CA TRP A 113 -18.76 14.92 -1.83
C TRP A 113 -17.53 14.01 -1.79
N LEU A 114 -16.60 14.15 -2.75
CA LEU A 114 -15.38 13.33 -2.79
C LEU A 114 -14.45 13.64 -1.60
N LEU A 115 -14.31 14.92 -1.25
CA LEU A 115 -13.52 15.33 -0.08
C LEU A 115 -14.16 14.86 1.23
N ASP A 116 -15.48 14.96 1.35
CA ASP A 116 -16.23 14.48 2.51
C ASP A 116 -16.08 12.94 2.65
N ALA A 117 -16.26 12.18 1.56
CA ALA A 117 -16.08 10.73 1.55
C ALA A 117 -14.64 10.29 1.84
N PHE A 118 -13.65 11.04 1.34
CA PHE A 118 -12.24 10.78 1.61
C PHE A 118 -11.91 11.07 3.09
N ALA A 119 -12.40 12.18 3.64
CA ALA A 119 -12.20 12.53 5.03
C ALA A 119 -12.82 11.48 5.98
N ASP A 120 -14.03 11.02 5.67
CA ASP A 120 -14.71 9.97 6.44
C ASP A 120 -13.98 8.63 6.35
N TYR A 121 -13.49 8.24 5.17
CA TYR A 121 -12.81 6.96 4.96
C TYR A 121 -11.40 6.89 5.59
N TYR A 122 -10.66 8.00 5.57
CA TYR A 122 -9.28 8.08 6.09
C TYR A 122 -9.17 8.74 7.47
N GLY A 123 -10.30 9.02 8.14
CA GLY A 123 -10.29 9.56 9.51
C GLY A 123 -9.76 10.99 9.63
N VAL A 124 -9.82 11.80 8.57
CA VAL A 124 -9.37 13.19 8.59
C VAL A 124 -10.27 14.00 9.55
N SER A 125 -9.67 14.59 10.58
CA SER A 125 -10.41 15.36 11.59
C SER A 125 -11.26 16.46 10.96
N SER A 126 -12.48 16.63 11.45
CA SER A 126 -13.39 17.72 11.07
C SER A 126 -12.84 19.14 11.31
N SER A 127 -11.77 19.28 12.09
CA SER A 127 -11.05 20.55 12.24
C SER A 127 -10.15 20.88 11.04
N TYR A 128 -9.74 19.88 10.27
CA TYR A 128 -8.86 19.99 9.09
C TYR A 128 -9.64 20.00 7.77
N SER A 129 -10.81 19.36 7.72
CA SER A 129 -11.64 19.23 6.51
C SER A 129 -12.75 20.30 6.36
N LYS A 130 -12.74 21.34 7.20
CA LYS A 130 -13.76 22.41 7.23
C LYS A 130 -13.54 23.54 6.23
#